data_AF-A0A2N2SZ16-F1
#
_entry.id   AF-A0A2N2SZ16-F1
#
_cell.length_a   1.000
_cell.length_b   1.000
_cell.length_c   1.000
_cell.angle_alpha   90.00
_cell.angle_beta   90.00
_cell.angle_gamma   90.00
#
_symmetry.space_group_name_H-M   'P 1'
#
loop_
_entity.id
_entity.type
_entity.pdbx_description
1 polymer ?
#
loop_
_entity_poly.entity_id
_entity_poly.type
_entity_poly.pdbx_seq_one_letter_code
_entity_poly.pdbx_strand_id
1 'polypeptide(L)'
;MKSHATVAQVTERIAKRSLPTRSAYLARLDVALQRPPGAQRLGCANVAHAFAALPGNDKLRVVEQRAPNIGIVTAYNDMLSAHAPFQHYPDLIKTEARRLGATAQVAGGVPAMCDGVTQGTPGMELSLFSRDVIAMATAVALSHDVFAGVLMLGVCDKIVPGLLIG
;
A
#
# COMPACT_ATOMS: atom_id res chain seq x y z
N MET A 1 -13.01 16.37 25.26
CA MET A 1 -14.40 15.94 25.00
C MET A 1 -14.64 14.60 25.68
N LYS A 2 -15.71 14.46 26.47
CA LYS A 2 -16.10 13.17 27.06
C LYS A 2 -16.76 12.33 25.97
N SER A 3 -16.32 11.10 25.74
CA SER A 3 -16.93 10.22 24.73
C SER A 3 -18.34 9.80 25.17
N HIS A 4 -19.24 9.61 24.21
CA HIS A 4 -20.59 9.10 24.48
C HIS A 4 -20.51 7.73 25.16
N ALA A 5 -21.31 7.49 26.22
CA ALA A 5 -21.19 6.30 27.07
C ALA A 5 -21.22 4.99 26.27
N THR A 6 -22.11 4.87 25.29
CA THR A 6 -22.19 3.70 24.40
C THR A 6 -20.92 3.48 23.57
N VAL A 7 -20.31 4.56 23.05
CA VAL A 7 -19.08 4.46 22.27
C VAL A 7 -17.96 3.96 23.17
N ALA A 8 -17.82 4.52 24.38
CA ALA A 8 -16.83 4.07 25.35
C ALA A 8 -16.99 2.58 25.69
N GLN A 9 -18.22 2.14 25.97
CA GLN A 9 -18.52 0.74 26.30
C GLN A 9 -18.20 -0.21 25.13
N VAL A 10 -18.56 0.14 23.90
CA VAL A 10 -18.28 -0.67 22.71
C VAL A 10 -16.78 -0.72 22.43
N THR A 11 -16.06 0.41 22.54
CA THR A 11 -14.60 0.46 22.39
C THR A 11 -13.90 -0.41 23.42
N GLU A 12 -14.30 -0.34 24.69
CA GLU A 12 -13.71 -1.17 25.75
C GLU A 12 -13.98 -2.66 25.50
N ARG A 13 -15.19 -3.01 25.06
CA ARG A 13 -15.53 -4.40 24.70
C ARG A 13 -14.67 -4.91 23.54
N ILE A 14 -14.46 -4.11 22.51
CA ILE A 14 -13.57 -4.48 21.38
C ILE A 14 -12.13 -4.64 21.88
N ALA A 15 -11.62 -3.69 22.66
CA ALA A 15 -10.26 -3.74 23.20
C ALA A 15 -10.02 -5.01 24.04
N LYS A 16 -10.95 -5.34 24.95
CA LYS A 16 -10.88 -6.57 25.77
C LYS A 16 -10.92 -7.83 24.91
N ARG A 17 -11.86 -7.93 23.96
CA ARG A 17 -11.99 -9.09 23.08
C ARG A 17 -10.77 -9.28 22.16
N SER A 18 -10.22 -8.18 21.66
CA SER A 18 -9.12 -8.18 20.70
C SER A 18 -7.74 -8.24 21.35
N LEU A 19 -7.63 -8.16 22.68
CA LEU A 19 -6.35 -8.04 23.37
C LEU A 19 -5.34 -9.14 22.99
N PRO A 20 -5.69 -10.45 22.95
CA PRO A 20 -4.71 -11.49 22.61
C PRO A 20 -4.19 -11.35 21.17
N THR A 21 -5.09 -11.16 20.20
CA THR A 21 -4.71 -11.07 18.78
C THR A 21 -4.02 -9.75 18.45
N ARG A 22 -4.44 -8.64 19.06
CA ARG A 22 -3.76 -7.34 18.91
C ARG A 22 -2.35 -7.37 19.48
N SER A 23 -2.16 -8.00 20.64
CA SER A 23 -0.82 -8.14 21.25
C SER A 23 0.10 -8.98 20.36
N ALA A 24 -0.39 -10.10 19.83
CA ALA A 24 0.36 -10.93 18.89
C ALA A 24 0.71 -10.18 17.59
N TYR A 25 -0.21 -9.37 17.06
CA TYR A 25 0.04 -8.54 15.89
C TYR A 25 1.11 -7.47 16.15
N LEU A 26 1.01 -6.76 17.27
CA LEU A 26 2.00 -5.74 17.66
C LEU A 26 3.39 -6.33 17.86
N ALA A 27 3.50 -7.50 18.50
CA ALA A 27 4.79 -8.17 18.65
C ALA A 27 5.44 -8.53 17.30
N ARG A 28 4.65 -8.92 16.30
CA ARG A 28 5.15 -9.15 14.92
C ARG A 28 5.63 -7.86 14.26
N LEU A 29 4.92 -6.75 14.48
CA LEU A 29 5.35 -5.44 13.99
C LEU A 29 6.64 -4.99 14.64
N ASP A 30 6.79 -5.15 15.96
CA ASP A 30 8.02 -4.81 16.67
C ASP A 30 9.21 -5.57 16.08
N VAL A 31 9.08 -6.88 15.85
CA VAL A 31 10.12 -7.68 15.17
C VAL A 31 10.41 -7.15 13.76
N ALA A 32 9.38 -6.77 13.00
CA ALA A 32 9.57 -6.26 11.64
C ALA A 32 10.27 -4.89 11.61
N LEU A 33 10.00 -4.02 12.59
CA LEU A 33 10.57 -2.68 12.73
C LEU A 33 12.05 -2.70 13.15
N GLN A 34 12.50 -3.76 13.83
CA GLN A 34 13.93 -3.92 14.19
C GLN A 34 14.82 -4.34 13.01
N ARG A 35 14.23 -4.66 11.84
CA ARG A 35 15.00 -5.04 10.65
C ARG A 35 15.60 -3.77 10.00
N PRO A 36 16.88 -3.79 9.60
CA PRO A 36 17.42 -2.71 8.76
C PRO A 36 16.58 -2.53 7.47
N PRO A 37 16.54 -1.33 6.87
CA PRO A 37 15.83 -1.10 5.62
C PRO A 37 16.23 -2.12 4.55
N GLY A 38 15.28 -2.66 3.78
CA GLY A 38 15.60 -3.80 2.90
C GLY A 38 16.63 -3.48 1.82
N ALA A 39 16.70 -2.24 1.34
CA ALA A 39 17.78 -1.79 0.45
C ALA A 39 19.20 -1.99 1.04
N GLN A 40 19.33 -2.06 2.36
CA GLN A 40 20.59 -2.33 3.07
C GLN A 40 20.77 -3.82 3.45
N ARG A 41 19.70 -4.62 3.37
CA ARG A 41 19.73 -6.06 3.69
C ARG A 41 19.88 -6.94 2.45
N LEU A 42 19.43 -6.46 1.30
CA LEU A 42 19.46 -7.18 0.04
C LEU A 42 20.88 -7.19 -0.55
N GLY A 43 21.23 -8.28 -1.24
CA GLY A 43 22.49 -8.37 -1.98
C GLY A 43 22.53 -7.37 -3.15
N CYS A 44 23.73 -7.00 -3.60
CA CYS A 44 23.95 -5.98 -4.62
C CYS A 44 23.15 -6.23 -5.91
N ALA A 45 23.02 -7.49 -6.35
CA ALA A 45 22.23 -7.85 -7.53
C ALA A 45 20.72 -7.55 -7.35
N ASN A 46 20.17 -7.86 -6.18
CA ASN A 46 18.75 -7.60 -5.87
C ASN A 46 18.47 -6.09 -5.80
N VAL A 47 19.38 -5.33 -5.18
CA VAL A 47 19.33 -3.86 -5.13
C VAL A 47 19.38 -3.29 -6.55
N ALA A 48 20.29 -3.77 -7.40
CA ALA A 48 20.39 -3.34 -8.78
C ALA A 48 19.08 -3.59 -9.57
N HIS A 49 18.44 -4.75 -9.38
CA HIS A 49 17.16 -5.06 -10.04
C HIS A 49 16.03 -4.14 -9.55
N ALA A 50 15.92 -3.94 -8.23
CA ALA A 50 14.85 -3.12 -7.64
C ALA A 50 14.89 -1.66 -8.13
N PHE A 51 16.07 -1.14 -8.41
CA PHE A 51 16.29 0.28 -8.73
C PHE A 51 16.74 0.54 -10.17
N ALA A 52 16.83 -0.49 -11.02
CA ALA A 52 17.31 -0.36 -12.39
C ALA A 52 16.53 0.67 -13.23
N ALA A 53 15.22 0.75 -13.01
CA ALA A 53 14.32 1.65 -13.73
C ALA A 53 14.25 3.08 -13.16
N LEU A 54 14.92 3.37 -12.04
CA LEU A 54 14.94 4.73 -11.49
C LEU A 54 15.74 5.67 -12.42
N PRO A 55 15.27 6.91 -12.66
CA PRO A 55 15.92 7.83 -13.57
C PRO A 55 17.17 8.48 -12.96
N GLY A 56 18.24 8.60 -13.74
CA GLY A 56 19.41 9.42 -13.42
C GLY A 56 19.97 9.21 -12.01
N ASN A 57 20.09 10.31 -11.26
CA ASN A 57 20.66 10.35 -9.91
C ASN A 57 19.78 9.72 -8.82
N ASP A 58 18.53 9.32 -9.12
CA ASP A 58 17.67 8.67 -8.11
C ASP A 58 18.27 7.34 -7.62
N LYS A 59 19.04 6.64 -8.48
CA LYS A 59 19.78 5.43 -8.08
C LYS A 59 20.81 5.72 -7.00
N LEU A 60 21.60 6.80 -7.18
CA LEU A 60 22.61 7.23 -6.20
C LEU A 60 21.95 7.67 -4.90
N ARG A 61 20.79 8.35 -4.98
CA ARG A 61 20.02 8.74 -3.79
C ARG A 61 19.61 7.56 -2.94
N VAL A 62 19.10 6.48 -3.54
CA VAL A 62 18.66 5.31 -2.78
C VAL A 62 19.84 4.47 -2.28
N VAL A 63 20.82 4.20 -3.15
CA VAL A 63 21.89 3.23 -2.84
C VAL A 63 23.01 3.86 -2.02
N GLU A 64 23.46 5.07 -2.36
CA GLU A 64 24.57 5.74 -1.68
C GLU A 64 24.08 6.64 -0.55
N GLN A 65 23.08 7.50 -0.84
CA GLN A 65 22.58 8.48 0.13
C GLN A 65 21.53 7.89 1.09
N ARG A 66 21.10 6.65 0.84
CA ARG A 66 20.11 5.93 1.66
C ARG A 66 18.81 6.72 1.86
N ALA A 67 18.42 7.48 0.84
CA ALA A 67 17.18 8.24 0.83
C ALA A 67 15.96 7.30 0.96
N PRO A 68 14.88 7.71 1.65
CA PRO A 68 13.65 6.94 1.71
C PRO A 68 13.07 6.70 0.31
N ASN A 69 12.71 5.45 0.02
CA ASN A 69 12.00 5.08 -1.20
C ASN A 69 10.56 4.69 -0.88
N ILE A 70 9.60 5.35 -1.52
CA ILE A 70 8.17 5.16 -1.28
C ILE A 70 7.59 4.23 -2.35
N GLY A 71 6.89 3.17 -1.92
CA GLY A 71 6.14 2.32 -2.82
C GLY A 71 4.78 2.93 -3.16
N ILE A 72 4.34 2.81 -4.40
CA ILE A 72 3.00 3.22 -4.84
C ILE A 72 2.26 1.98 -5.33
N VAL A 73 1.14 1.65 -4.72
CA VAL A 73 0.22 0.60 -5.19
C VAL A 73 -0.99 1.28 -5.80
N THR A 74 -1.32 0.99 -7.06
CA THR A 74 -2.35 1.73 -7.81
C THR A 74 -3.45 0.84 -8.37
N ALA A 75 -4.71 1.24 -8.19
CA ALA A 75 -5.89 0.61 -8.75
C ALA A 75 -6.33 1.30 -10.06
N TYR A 76 -5.38 1.66 -10.91
CA TYR A 76 -5.63 2.40 -12.15
C TYR A 76 -6.39 1.56 -13.19
N ASN A 77 -7.42 2.17 -13.77
CA ASN A 77 -7.92 1.87 -15.10
C ASN A 77 -8.50 3.16 -15.71
N ASP A 78 -8.60 3.22 -17.02
CA ASP A 78 -9.21 4.33 -17.78
C ASP A 78 -10.71 4.13 -18.03
N MET A 79 -11.25 2.95 -17.71
CA MET A 79 -12.67 2.62 -17.81
C MET A 79 -13.54 3.47 -16.86
N LEU A 80 -13.05 3.73 -15.64
CA LEU A 80 -13.82 4.37 -14.58
C LEU A 80 -13.24 5.74 -14.25
N SER A 81 -14.09 6.77 -14.28
CA SER A 81 -13.69 8.16 -14.02
C SER A 81 -12.99 8.36 -12.68
N ALA A 82 -13.38 7.61 -11.64
CA ALA A 82 -12.77 7.70 -10.32
C ALA A 82 -11.33 7.13 -10.27
N HIS A 83 -10.94 6.31 -11.26
CA HIS A 83 -9.65 5.63 -11.32
C HIS A 83 -8.71 6.26 -12.34
N ALA A 84 -9.26 6.92 -13.37
CA ALA A 84 -8.50 7.59 -14.41
C ALA A 84 -7.41 8.56 -13.89
N PRO A 85 -7.63 9.35 -12.80
CA PRO A 85 -6.58 10.23 -12.26
C PRO A 85 -5.30 9.48 -11.84
N PHE A 86 -5.40 8.19 -11.51
CA PHE A 86 -4.27 7.36 -11.12
C PHE A 86 -3.30 7.06 -12.27
N GLN A 87 -3.64 7.41 -13.51
CA GLN A 87 -2.69 7.42 -14.63
C GLN A 87 -1.53 8.38 -14.37
N HIS A 88 -1.83 9.57 -13.83
CA HIS A 88 -0.88 10.68 -13.75
C HIS A 88 -0.43 10.98 -12.32
N TYR A 89 -1.22 10.60 -11.31
CA TYR A 89 -0.86 10.83 -9.90
C TYR A 89 0.49 10.23 -9.51
N PRO A 90 0.89 9.02 -9.94
CA PRO A 90 2.21 8.48 -9.62
C PRO A 90 3.35 9.41 -10.05
N ASP A 91 3.25 10.11 -11.18
CA ASP A 91 4.31 10.99 -11.65
C ASP A 91 4.39 12.31 -10.89
N LEU A 92 3.23 12.84 -10.46
CA LEU A 92 3.17 13.98 -9.54
C LEU A 92 3.78 13.61 -8.18
N ILE A 93 3.42 12.44 -7.64
CA ILE A 93 3.96 11.94 -6.37
C ILE A 93 5.47 11.75 -6.44
N LYS A 94 5.99 11.10 -7.49
CA LYS A 94 7.44 10.93 -7.69
C LYS A 94 8.16 12.27 -7.76
N THR A 95 7.56 13.25 -8.42
CA THR A 95 8.13 14.59 -8.54
C THR A 95 8.21 15.28 -7.19
N GLU A 96 7.15 15.22 -6.38
CA GLU A 96 7.15 15.81 -5.05
C GLU A 96 8.08 15.09 -4.07
N ALA A 97 8.09 13.75 -4.09
CA ALA A 97 9.03 12.96 -3.29
C ALA A 97 10.48 13.37 -3.57
N ARG A 98 10.85 13.56 -4.84
CA ARG A 98 12.19 14.03 -5.23
C ARG A 98 12.54 15.42 -4.68
N ARG A 99 11.56 16.33 -4.61
CA ARG A 99 11.74 17.69 -4.04
C ARG A 99 12.00 17.63 -2.54
N LEU A 100 11.41 16.65 -1.86
CA LEU A 100 11.59 16.41 -0.42
C LEU A 100 12.78 15.47 -0.11
N GLY A 101 13.62 15.16 -1.10
CA GLY A 101 14.80 14.32 -0.91
C GLY A 101 14.52 12.81 -0.81
N ALA A 102 13.32 12.37 -1.16
CA ALA A 102 12.93 10.96 -1.25
C ALA A 102 12.82 10.49 -2.71
N THR A 103 12.66 9.19 -2.93
CA THR A 103 12.27 8.61 -4.22
C THR A 103 10.93 7.91 -4.09
N ALA A 104 10.27 7.66 -5.22
CA ALA A 104 9.06 6.83 -5.24
C ALA A 104 9.04 5.94 -6.48
N GLN A 105 8.46 4.75 -6.35
CA GLN A 105 8.28 3.79 -7.43
C GLN A 105 6.88 3.22 -7.38
N VAL A 106 6.29 2.92 -8.54
CA VAL A 106 5.10 2.08 -8.58
C VAL A 106 5.55 0.66 -8.24
N ALA A 107 5.11 0.17 -7.08
CA ALA A 107 5.41 -1.16 -6.57
C ALA A 107 4.57 -2.22 -7.28
N GLY A 108 3.35 -1.86 -7.71
CA GLY A 108 2.48 -2.73 -8.47
C GLY A 108 1.12 -2.10 -8.77
N GLY A 109 0.40 -2.70 -9.71
CA GLY A 109 -1.01 -2.44 -9.94
C GLY A 109 -1.87 -3.50 -9.27
N VAL A 110 -3.04 -3.10 -8.77
CA VAL A 110 -4.07 -4.02 -8.27
C VAL A 110 -5.30 -3.96 -9.19
N PRO A 111 -6.07 -5.04 -9.32
CA PRO A 111 -7.29 -5.01 -10.11
C PRO A 111 -8.29 -4.03 -9.50
N ALA A 112 -9.13 -3.47 -10.37
CA ALA A 112 -10.11 -2.48 -10.03
C ALA A 112 -11.45 -2.83 -10.68
N MET A 113 -12.51 -2.81 -9.88
CA MET A 113 -13.88 -2.97 -10.36
C MET A 113 -14.79 -1.91 -9.76
N CYS A 114 -15.93 -1.66 -10.42
CA CYS A 114 -16.94 -0.71 -9.94
C CYS A 114 -18.25 -1.44 -9.69
N ASP A 115 -18.67 -1.48 -8.43
CA ASP A 115 -19.98 -2.00 -8.05
C ASP A 115 -21.09 -1.26 -8.81
N GLY A 116 -20.97 0.05 -9.02
CA GLY A 116 -21.94 0.84 -9.80
C GLY A 116 -22.10 0.40 -11.26
N VAL A 117 -21.10 -0.26 -11.85
CA VAL A 117 -21.19 -0.86 -13.19
C VAL A 117 -21.73 -2.29 -13.12
N THR A 118 -21.31 -3.07 -12.12
CA THR A 118 -21.64 -4.50 -12.05
C THR A 118 -22.95 -4.81 -11.32
N GLN A 119 -23.50 -3.86 -10.56
CA GLN A 119 -24.68 -4.08 -9.74
C GLN A 119 -25.88 -4.55 -10.57
N GLY A 120 -26.49 -5.67 -10.15
CA GLY A 120 -27.60 -6.29 -10.88
C GLY A 120 -27.19 -7.15 -12.09
N THR A 121 -25.88 -7.31 -12.34
CA THR A 121 -25.34 -8.18 -13.40
C THR A 121 -24.56 -9.35 -12.80
N PRO A 122 -24.28 -10.43 -13.56
CA PRO A 122 -23.44 -11.54 -13.08
C PRO A 122 -22.05 -11.12 -12.59
N GLY A 123 -21.50 -10.01 -13.09
CA GLY A 123 -20.22 -9.47 -12.62
C GLY A 123 -20.21 -9.09 -11.14
N MET A 124 -21.38 -8.81 -10.55
CA MET A 124 -21.51 -8.49 -9.13
C MET A 124 -21.10 -9.67 -8.22
N GLU A 125 -21.19 -10.90 -8.72
CA GLU A 125 -20.76 -12.10 -7.99
C GLU A 125 -19.26 -12.08 -7.66
N LEU A 126 -18.47 -11.29 -8.40
CA LEU A 126 -17.03 -11.11 -8.17
C LEU A 126 -16.72 -9.94 -7.22
N SER A 127 -17.69 -9.09 -6.88
CA SER A 127 -17.48 -7.86 -6.10
C SER A 127 -16.75 -8.11 -4.80
N LEU A 128 -17.27 -8.97 -3.93
CA LEU A 128 -16.65 -9.22 -2.64
C LEU A 128 -15.29 -9.92 -2.78
N PHE A 129 -15.17 -10.87 -3.71
CA PHE A 129 -13.91 -11.59 -3.96
C PHE A 129 -12.79 -10.67 -4.44
N SER A 130 -13.12 -9.59 -5.15
CA SER A 130 -12.11 -8.61 -5.60
C SER A 130 -11.32 -8.02 -4.44
N ARG A 131 -11.92 -7.84 -3.25
CA ARG A 131 -11.23 -7.34 -2.06
C ARG A 131 -10.04 -8.22 -1.68
N ASP A 132 -10.24 -9.54 -1.67
CA ASP A 132 -9.21 -10.49 -1.25
C ASP A 132 -8.13 -10.65 -2.32
N VAL A 133 -8.52 -10.55 -3.61
CA VAL A 133 -7.57 -10.49 -4.73
C VAL A 133 -6.69 -9.23 -4.62
N ILE A 134 -7.29 -8.09 -4.29
CA ILE A 134 -6.56 -6.82 -4.11
C ILE A 134 -5.61 -6.89 -2.92
N ALA A 135 -6.05 -7.47 -1.79
CA ALA A 135 -5.19 -7.67 -0.64
C ALA A 135 -3.97 -8.53 -0.98
N MET A 136 -4.18 -9.65 -1.69
CA MET A 136 -3.09 -10.51 -2.12
C MET A 136 -2.15 -9.81 -3.12
N ALA A 137 -2.70 -9.09 -4.10
CA ALA A 137 -1.91 -8.33 -5.07
C ALA A 137 -1.09 -7.21 -4.40
N THR A 138 -1.64 -6.56 -3.37
CA THR A 138 -0.95 -5.54 -2.57
C THR A 138 0.23 -6.16 -1.82
N ALA A 139 0.02 -7.30 -1.14
CA ALA A 139 1.09 -8.01 -0.46
C ALA A 139 2.21 -8.46 -1.42
N VAL A 140 1.85 -8.93 -2.62
CA VAL A 140 2.82 -9.28 -3.67
C VAL A 140 3.60 -8.04 -4.12
N ALA A 141 2.94 -6.91 -4.38
CA ALA A 141 3.60 -5.67 -4.79
C ALA A 141 4.62 -5.17 -3.75
N LEU A 142 4.30 -5.31 -2.46
CA LEU A 142 5.15 -4.85 -1.35
C LEU A 142 6.22 -5.87 -0.91
N SER A 143 6.12 -7.12 -1.38
CA SER A 143 7.03 -8.22 -0.98
C SER A 143 8.50 -8.02 -1.36
N HIS A 144 8.78 -7.06 -2.25
CA HIS A 144 10.15 -6.65 -2.59
C HIS A 144 10.93 -6.09 -1.38
N ASP A 145 10.23 -5.63 -0.33
CA ASP A 145 10.81 -5.16 0.95
C ASP A 145 11.81 -3.99 0.81
N VAL A 146 11.73 -3.20 -0.26
CA VAL A 146 12.63 -2.07 -0.54
C VAL A 146 12.01 -0.69 -0.27
N PHE A 147 10.84 -0.64 0.35
CA PHE A 147 10.09 0.59 0.58
C PHE A 147 10.13 1.00 2.06
N ALA A 148 10.39 2.29 2.31
CA ALA A 148 10.35 2.90 3.64
C ALA A 148 8.91 3.28 4.05
N GLY A 149 8.00 3.34 3.09
CA GLY A 149 6.58 3.64 3.28
C GLY A 149 5.82 3.39 1.99
N VAL A 150 4.49 3.44 2.04
CA VAL A 150 3.61 3.14 0.90
C VAL A 150 2.51 4.19 0.75
N LEU A 151 2.20 4.52 -0.50
CA LEU A 151 1.01 5.25 -0.89
C LEU A 151 0.09 4.30 -1.67
N MET A 152 -1.16 4.18 -1.21
CA MET A 152 -2.15 3.28 -1.79
C MET A 152 -3.19 4.12 -2.54
N LEU A 153 -3.17 4.06 -3.86
CA LEU A 153 -4.07 4.80 -4.75
C LEU A 153 -5.27 3.92 -5.09
N GLY A 154 -6.33 4.07 -4.31
CA GLY A 154 -7.56 3.32 -4.49
C GLY A 154 -8.79 4.12 -4.07
N VAL A 155 -9.90 3.78 -4.71
CA VAL A 155 -11.24 4.32 -4.44
C VAL A 155 -12.24 3.18 -4.66
N CYS A 156 -13.48 3.33 -4.24
CA CYS A 156 -14.55 2.31 -4.25
C CYS A 156 -14.48 1.31 -3.08
N ASP A 157 -15.65 0.73 -2.81
CA ASP A 157 -15.99 -0.04 -1.61
C ASP A 157 -15.06 -1.22 -1.31
N LYS A 158 -14.58 -1.94 -2.33
CA LYS A 158 -13.78 -3.17 -2.16
C LYS A 158 -12.28 -2.93 -2.28
N ILE A 159 -11.89 -1.86 -2.95
CA ILE A 159 -10.49 -1.56 -3.25
C ILE A 159 -9.79 -1.01 -2.01
N VAL A 160 -10.37 0.01 -1.35
CA VAL A 160 -9.75 0.61 -0.16
C VAL A 160 -9.56 -0.42 0.97
N PRO A 161 -10.56 -1.26 1.31
CA PRO A 161 -10.34 -2.33 2.28
C PRO A 161 -9.35 -3.39 1.82
N GLY A 162 -9.33 -3.75 0.53
CA GLY A 162 -8.36 -4.70 -0.01
C GLY A 162 -6.93 -4.19 0.16
N LEU A 163 -6.68 -2.93 -0.21
CA LEU A 163 -5.41 -2.25 -0.01
C LEU A 163 -5.00 -2.19 1.47
N LEU A 164 -5.95 -1.91 2.38
CA LEU A 164 -5.69 -1.84 3.83
C LEU A 164 -5.37 -3.20 4.46
N ILE A 165 -5.94 -4.29 3.93
CA ILE A 165 -5.71 -5.65 4.44
C ILE A 165 -4.33 -6.18 4.00
N GLY A 166 -3.92 -5.88 2.77
CA GLY A 166 -2.65 -6.34 2.19
C GLY A 166 -1.43 -5.67 2.80
#